data_AF-A0A2E5E0Y9-F1
#
_entry.id   AF-A0A2E5E0Y9-F1
#
_cell.length_a   1.000
_cell.length_b   1.000
_cell.length_c   1.000
_cell.angle_alpha   90.00
_cell.angle_beta   90.00
_cell.angle_gamma   90.00
#
_symmetry.space_group_name_H-M   'P 1'
#
loop_
_entity.id
_entity.type
_entity.pdbx_description
1 polymer ?
#
loop_
_entity_poly.entity_id
_entity_poly.type
_entity_poly.pdbx_seq_one_letter_code
_entity_poly.pdbx_strand_id
1 'polypeptide(L)'
;MFRYQSMTLILSLAVFTAAGGCSNYASFPPLEGDSQIAEASNAPVPEVIATAIEWCVAREDYTQQEMPIEFQLPAGMDPDTHEEVVHWLEKSGWNTNSESNDNSIEIRSVRLFGLKAMVDLSVPRGIGPRQLVTLELQSYPFQNWQVIAANRWRFNEEQLQRNHVELRQASVDADSGS
;
A
#
# COMPACT_ATOMS: atom_id res chain seq x y z
N MET A 1 -48.33 -30.71 25.79
CA MET A 1 -47.09 -29.98 26.18
C MET A 1 -45.95 -30.37 25.25
N PHE A 2 -45.89 -29.88 24.01
CA PHE A 2 -44.77 -30.12 23.09
C PHE A 2 -44.69 -28.97 22.07
N ARG A 3 -44.11 -27.83 22.46
CA ARG A 3 -43.99 -26.66 21.57
C ARG A 3 -42.70 -25.83 21.73
N TYR A 4 -41.66 -26.36 22.40
CA TYR A 4 -40.45 -25.59 22.70
C TYR A 4 -39.12 -26.27 22.30
N GLN A 5 -39.15 -27.35 21.52
CA GLN A 5 -37.92 -28.10 21.20
C GLN A 5 -37.30 -27.76 19.83
N SER A 6 -38.08 -27.21 18.90
CA SER A 6 -37.61 -26.93 17.54
C SER A 6 -36.88 -25.59 17.39
N MET A 7 -36.98 -24.70 18.38
CA MET A 7 -36.49 -23.31 18.27
C MET A 7 -35.03 -23.16 18.73
N THR A 8 -34.53 -24.06 19.58
CA THR A 8 -33.16 -24.05 20.09
C THR A 8 -32.13 -24.58 19.09
N LEU A 9 -32.58 -25.40 18.13
CA LEU A 9 -31.71 -26.08 17.17
C LEU A 9 -31.33 -25.21 15.97
N ILE A 10 -32.17 -24.22 15.62
CA ILE A 10 -31.89 -23.25 14.56
C ILE A 10 -30.91 -22.17 15.07
N LEU A 11 -30.99 -21.81 16.35
CA LEU A 11 -30.12 -20.80 16.95
C LEU A 11 -28.67 -21.28 17.13
N SER A 12 -28.45 -22.60 17.21
CA SER A 12 -27.12 -23.19 17.41
C SER A 12 -26.36 -23.43 16.09
N LEU A 13 -27.06 -23.53 14.95
CA LEU A 13 -26.43 -23.70 13.63
C LEU A 13 -25.93 -22.38 13.03
N ALA A 14 -26.48 -21.23 13.45
CA ALA A 14 -26.04 -19.91 12.99
C ALA A 14 -24.72 -19.42 13.62
N VAL A 15 -24.26 -20.05 14.71
CA VAL A 15 -23.05 -19.62 15.45
C VAL A 15 -21.77 -20.22 14.86
N PHE A 16 -21.85 -21.34 14.13
CA PHE A 16 -20.66 -22.02 13.59
C PHE A 16 -20.19 -21.51 12.22
N THR A 17 -21.01 -20.76 11.47
CA THR A 17 -20.60 -20.21 10.17
C THR A 17 -19.81 -18.90 10.27
N ALA A 18 -19.62 -18.35 11.47
CA ALA A 18 -18.90 -17.09 11.69
C ALA A 18 -17.39 -17.26 11.92
N ALA A 19 -16.87 -18.50 11.98
CA ALA A 19 -15.45 -18.78 12.27
C ALA A 19 -14.58 -19.04 11.03
N GLY A 20 -15.11 -18.80 9.83
CA GLY A 20 -14.33 -18.76 8.58
C GLY A 20 -13.68 -17.39 8.39
N GLY A 21 -12.83 -16.97 9.33
CA GLY A 21 -12.04 -15.75 9.18
C GLY A 21 -10.94 -15.97 8.14
N CYS A 22 -11.30 -15.90 6.85
CA CYS A 22 -10.31 -15.67 5.80
C CYS A 22 -9.64 -14.33 6.12
N SER A 23 -8.43 -14.40 6.66
CA SER A 23 -7.53 -13.27 6.72
C SER A 23 -7.34 -12.80 5.27
N ASN A 24 -8.01 -11.70 4.88
CA ASN A 24 -7.74 -11.01 3.63
C ASN A 24 -6.34 -10.40 3.74
N TYR A 25 -5.33 -11.23 3.48
CA TYR A 25 -3.96 -10.81 3.24
C TYR A 25 -3.88 -10.51 1.75
N ALA A 26 -3.52 -9.28 1.41
CA ALA A 26 -3.29 -8.91 0.03
C ALA A 26 -2.05 -8.01 -0.04
N SER A 27 -1.18 -8.24 -1.03
CA SER A 27 0.06 -7.48 -1.19
C SER A 27 0.27 -7.13 -2.65
N PHE A 28 0.83 -5.94 -2.87
CA PHE A 28 1.14 -5.46 -4.20
C PHE A 28 2.52 -4.77 -4.20
N PRO A 29 3.46 -5.12 -5.09
CA PRO A 29 3.41 -6.26 -6.00
C PRO A 29 3.26 -7.60 -5.22
N PRO A 30 2.69 -8.66 -5.84
CA PRO A 30 2.43 -9.92 -5.14
C PRO A 30 3.75 -10.56 -4.65
N LEU A 31 3.79 -10.96 -3.38
CA LEU A 31 4.88 -11.78 -2.83
C LEU A 31 4.69 -13.26 -3.24
N GLU A 32 5.78 -14.04 -3.33
CA GLU A 32 5.71 -15.48 -3.64
C GLU A 32 4.79 -16.22 -2.65
N GLY A 33 3.66 -16.75 -3.15
CA GLY A 33 2.64 -17.43 -2.31
C GLY A 33 1.18 -16.98 -2.48
N ASP A 34 0.84 -16.31 -3.59
CA ASP A 34 -0.53 -16.00 -4.03
C ASP A 34 -1.40 -15.23 -3.03
N SER A 35 -1.20 -13.92 -3.00
CA SER A 35 -2.27 -12.98 -2.67
C SER A 35 -2.31 -11.86 -3.70
N GLN A 36 -2.96 -12.11 -4.83
CA GLN A 36 -3.32 -11.02 -5.74
C GLN A 36 -4.49 -10.26 -5.12
N ILE A 37 -4.42 -8.93 -5.18
CA ILE A 37 -5.60 -8.10 -4.95
C ILE A 37 -6.49 -8.31 -6.19
N ALA A 38 -7.44 -9.24 -6.11
CA ALA A 38 -8.32 -9.58 -7.24
C ALA A 38 -9.12 -8.37 -7.77
N GLU A 39 -9.18 -7.28 -7.00
CA GLU A 39 -9.89 -6.04 -7.30
C GLU A 39 -9.11 -4.83 -6.75
N ALA A 40 -7.88 -4.61 -7.25
CA ALA A 40 -7.01 -3.51 -6.77
C ALA A 40 -7.63 -2.11 -6.99
N SER A 41 -8.54 -1.99 -7.95
CA SER A 41 -9.32 -0.79 -8.21
C SER A 41 -10.49 -0.59 -7.23
N ASN A 42 -10.88 -1.59 -6.46
CA ASN A 42 -11.98 -1.48 -5.51
C ASN A 42 -11.50 -1.11 -4.10
N ALA A 43 -12.42 -0.52 -3.32
CA ALA A 43 -12.18 -0.26 -1.91
C ALA A 43 -11.77 -1.55 -1.16
N PRO A 44 -10.79 -1.48 -0.24
CA PRO A 44 -10.21 -0.27 0.34
C PRO A 44 -8.90 0.21 -0.30
N VAL A 45 -8.45 -0.39 -1.42
CA VAL A 45 -7.08 -0.20 -1.91
C VAL A 45 -6.82 1.24 -2.37
N PRO A 46 -7.66 1.84 -3.24
CA PRO A 46 -7.46 3.23 -3.65
C PRO A 46 -7.55 4.22 -2.48
N GLU A 47 -8.46 3.98 -1.53
CA GLU A 47 -8.63 4.82 -0.34
C GLU A 47 -7.37 4.81 0.56
N VAL A 48 -6.77 3.64 0.76
CA VAL A 48 -5.53 3.48 1.52
C VAL A 48 -4.37 4.19 0.85
N ILE A 49 -4.25 4.07 -0.47
CA ILE A 49 -3.19 4.74 -1.26
C ILE A 49 -3.37 6.26 -1.20
N ALA A 50 -4.58 6.76 -1.42
CA ALA A 50 -4.89 8.19 -1.33
C ALA A 50 -4.55 8.72 0.06
N THR A 51 -4.98 8.05 1.14
CA THR A 51 -4.66 8.43 2.52
C THR A 51 -3.15 8.50 2.77
N ALA A 52 -2.39 7.56 2.20
CA ALA A 52 -0.94 7.52 2.31
C ALA A 52 -0.26 8.69 1.58
N ILE A 53 -0.72 9.01 0.35
CA ILE A 53 -0.28 10.16 -0.44
C ILE A 53 -0.55 11.46 0.32
N GLU A 54 -1.79 11.66 0.78
CA GLU A 54 -2.20 12.86 1.51
C GLU A 54 -1.34 13.09 2.76
N TRP A 55 -1.11 12.02 3.53
CA TRP A 55 -0.27 12.10 4.71
C TRP A 55 1.16 12.52 4.35
N CYS A 56 1.70 11.94 3.28
CA CYS A 56 3.03 12.24 2.80
C CYS A 56 3.16 13.70 2.36
N VAL A 57 2.28 14.17 1.49
CA VAL A 57 2.27 15.55 0.99
C VAL A 57 2.13 16.56 2.14
N ALA A 58 1.32 16.24 3.15
CA ALA A 58 1.11 17.14 4.29
C ALA A 58 2.28 17.19 5.30
N ARG A 59 3.22 16.23 5.29
CA ARG A 59 4.20 16.06 6.40
C ARG A 59 5.64 15.82 6.00
N GLU A 60 5.91 15.20 4.86
CA GLU A 60 7.28 15.14 4.36
C GLU A 60 7.64 16.51 3.78
N ASP A 61 8.95 16.77 3.62
CA ASP A 61 9.48 18.00 3.03
C ASP A 61 9.23 18.02 1.50
N TYR A 62 7.96 17.84 1.13
CA TYR A 62 7.35 17.94 -0.20
C TYR A 62 7.25 19.40 -0.67
N THR A 63 7.98 20.30 -0.02
CA THR A 63 8.05 21.73 -0.36
C THR A 63 8.53 22.00 -1.80
N GLN A 64 8.97 20.97 -2.53
CA GLN A 64 9.35 21.03 -3.95
C GLN A 64 8.43 20.28 -4.92
N GLN A 65 7.36 19.60 -4.47
CA GLN A 65 6.32 19.22 -5.43
C GLN A 65 5.46 20.45 -5.71
N GLU A 66 5.52 20.91 -6.96
CA GLU A 66 4.54 21.85 -7.49
C GLU A 66 3.19 21.14 -7.50
N MET A 67 2.15 21.79 -6.96
CA MET A 67 0.79 21.36 -7.23
C MET A 67 0.58 21.43 -8.75
N PRO A 68 -0.02 20.41 -9.37
CA PRO A 68 -0.76 19.28 -8.79
C PRO A 68 0.09 18.07 -8.35
N ILE A 69 -0.44 17.23 -7.45
CA ILE A 69 0.24 16.01 -6.98
C ILE A 69 0.43 15.03 -8.13
N GLU A 70 1.65 14.53 -8.26
CA GLU A 70 1.99 13.48 -9.22
C GLU A 70 2.40 12.22 -8.47
N PHE A 71 1.86 11.06 -8.88
CA PHE A 71 2.18 9.78 -8.27
C PHE A 71 2.23 8.63 -9.27
N GLN A 72 2.90 7.54 -8.89
CA GLN A 72 3.02 6.30 -9.65
C GLN A 72 2.59 5.12 -8.79
N LEU A 73 1.71 4.28 -9.31
CA LEU A 73 1.32 3.02 -8.67
C LEU A 73 2.35 1.92 -8.94
N PRO A 74 2.43 0.87 -8.09
CA PRO A 74 3.40 -0.19 -8.33
C PRO A 74 3.13 -0.93 -9.66
N ALA A 75 4.17 -1.55 -10.21
CA ALA A 75 4.07 -2.23 -11.50
C ALA A 75 3.08 -3.41 -11.45
N GLY A 76 2.12 -3.44 -12.37
CA GLY A 76 1.10 -4.48 -12.49
C GLY A 76 -0.27 -4.12 -11.91
N MET A 77 -0.48 -2.88 -11.47
CA MET A 77 -1.78 -2.39 -11.00
C MET A 77 -2.63 -2.07 -12.22
N ASP A 78 -3.93 -2.37 -12.13
CA ASP A 78 -4.89 -2.03 -13.18
C ASP A 78 -4.96 -0.51 -13.37
N PRO A 79 -4.90 0.04 -14.60
CA PRO A 79 -5.12 1.46 -14.87
C PRO A 79 -6.34 2.07 -14.16
N ASP A 80 -7.43 1.31 -14.02
CA ASP A 80 -8.64 1.75 -13.30
C ASP A 80 -8.35 2.10 -11.83
N THR A 81 -7.33 1.47 -11.23
CA THR A 81 -6.89 1.79 -9.86
C THR A 81 -6.32 3.19 -9.76
N HIS A 82 -5.65 3.67 -10.81
CA HIS A 82 -5.12 5.02 -10.84
C HIS A 82 -6.25 6.06 -10.82
N GLU A 83 -7.28 5.85 -11.63
CA GLU A 83 -8.45 6.73 -11.68
C GLU A 83 -9.19 6.77 -10.33
N GLU A 84 -9.33 5.63 -9.67
CA GLU A 84 -9.94 5.57 -8.34
C GLU A 84 -9.10 6.27 -7.27
N VAL A 85 -7.77 6.16 -7.31
CA VAL A 85 -6.89 6.91 -6.38
C VAL A 85 -7.03 8.43 -6.63
N VAL A 86 -7.07 8.85 -7.89
CA VAL A 86 -7.33 10.25 -8.27
C VAL A 86 -8.68 10.71 -7.69
N HIS A 87 -9.74 9.92 -7.88
CA HIS A 87 -11.07 10.22 -7.36
C HIS A 87 -11.07 10.44 -5.84
N TRP A 88 -10.37 9.59 -5.09
CA TRP A 88 -10.25 9.74 -3.64
C TRP A 88 -9.45 10.99 -3.22
N LEU A 89 -8.37 11.31 -3.93
CA LEU A 89 -7.57 12.53 -3.67
C LEU A 89 -8.38 13.80 -3.95
N GLU A 90 -9.11 13.85 -5.07
CA GLU A 90 -9.99 14.96 -5.42
C GLU A 90 -11.10 15.15 -4.39
N LYS A 91 -11.69 14.05 -3.90
CA LYS A 91 -12.68 14.07 -2.82
C LYS A 91 -12.14 14.66 -1.52
N SER A 92 -10.84 14.49 -1.25
CA SER A 92 -10.14 15.11 -0.11
C SER A 92 -9.64 16.53 -0.38
N GLY A 93 -9.89 17.09 -1.57
CA GLY A 93 -9.54 18.45 -1.94
C GLY A 93 -8.16 18.63 -2.58
N TRP A 94 -7.52 17.53 -2.97
CA TRP A 94 -6.22 17.56 -3.65
C TRP A 94 -6.40 17.51 -5.18
N ASN A 95 -5.55 18.22 -5.91
CA ASN A 95 -5.51 18.15 -7.37
C ASN A 95 -4.33 17.29 -7.81
N THR A 96 -4.52 16.46 -8.82
CA THR A 96 -3.52 15.52 -9.34
C THR A 96 -3.27 15.73 -10.82
N ASN A 97 -2.06 15.50 -11.28
CA ASN A 97 -1.74 15.36 -12.71
C ASN A 97 -1.33 13.92 -12.99
N SER A 98 -1.69 13.43 -14.17
CA SER A 98 -1.34 12.08 -14.63
C SER A 98 0.11 12.00 -15.16
N GLU A 99 0.83 13.12 -15.22
CA GLU A 99 2.22 13.14 -15.62
C GLU A 99 3.11 12.56 -14.52
N SER A 100 3.78 11.46 -14.85
CA SER A 100 4.82 10.86 -14.01
C SER A 100 6.16 11.50 -14.37
N ASN A 101 6.74 12.29 -13.46
CA ASN A 101 8.12 12.77 -13.56
C ASN A 101 9.02 12.23 -12.42
N ASP A 102 10.31 12.57 -12.46
CA ASP A 102 11.30 12.14 -11.43
C ASP A 102 10.97 12.64 -10.01
N ASN A 103 10.13 13.68 -9.90
CA ASN A 103 9.61 14.28 -8.67
C ASN A 103 8.22 13.76 -8.28
N SER A 104 7.71 12.69 -8.88
CA SER A 104 6.45 12.08 -8.47
C SER A 104 6.61 11.17 -7.23
N ILE A 105 5.53 10.96 -6.48
CA ILE A 105 5.47 9.98 -5.38
C ILE A 105 5.35 8.59 -5.99
N GLU A 106 6.28 7.68 -5.70
CA GLU A 106 6.16 6.31 -6.21
C GLU A 106 5.69 5.40 -5.09
N ILE A 107 4.50 4.82 -5.27
CA ILE A 107 3.99 3.78 -4.40
C ILE A 107 4.73 2.50 -4.81
N ARG A 108 5.48 1.94 -3.87
CA ARG A 108 6.28 0.73 -4.11
C ARG A 108 5.53 -0.52 -3.72
N SER A 109 4.84 -0.45 -2.58
CA SER A 109 4.03 -1.56 -2.13
C SER A 109 2.81 -1.15 -1.32
N VAL A 110 1.76 -1.95 -1.42
CA VAL A 110 0.55 -1.84 -0.60
C VAL A 110 0.25 -3.22 -0.05
N ARG A 111 0.14 -3.34 1.27
CA ARG A 111 -0.18 -4.58 1.97
C ARG A 111 -1.41 -4.37 2.85
N LEU A 112 -2.42 -5.19 2.68
CA LEU A 112 -3.69 -5.13 3.39
C LEU A 112 -3.88 -6.38 4.25
N PHE A 113 -4.40 -6.14 5.46
CA PHE A 113 -4.59 -7.13 6.51
C PHE A 113 -5.89 -6.83 7.26
N GLY A 114 -7.04 -7.11 6.64
CA GLY A 114 -8.35 -6.74 7.17
C GLY A 114 -8.48 -5.22 7.35
N LEU A 115 -8.50 -4.74 8.61
CA LEU A 115 -8.62 -3.31 8.95
C LEU A 115 -7.27 -2.61 9.18
N LYS A 116 -6.17 -3.24 8.76
CA LYS A 116 -4.82 -2.67 8.81
C LYS A 116 -4.21 -2.69 7.41
N ALA A 117 -3.36 -1.69 7.13
CA ALA A 117 -2.62 -1.62 5.90
C ALA A 117 -1.19 -1.12 6.16
N MET A 118 -0.27 -1.49 5.27
CA MET A 118 1.06 -0.92 5.21
C MET A 118 1.34 -0.47 3.79
N VAL A 119 1.80 0.77 3.63
CA VAL A 119 2.14 1.35 2.33
C VAL A 119 3.60 1.77 2.34
N ASP A 120 4.38 1.26 1.39
CA ASP A 120 5.75 1.70 1.15
C ASP A 120 5.77 2.71 0.00
N LEU A 121 6.34 3.88 0.27
CA LEU A 121 6.40 5.02 -0.65
C LEU A 121 7.85 5.44 -0.85
N SER A 122 8.26 5.67 -2.09
CA SER A 122 9.43 6.48 -2.40
C SER A 122 8.98 7.92 -2.56
N VAL A 123 9.50 8.78 -1.70
CA VAL A 123 9.20 10.21 -1.65
C VAL A 123 10.38 11.00 -2.20
N PRO A 124 10.21 11.84 -3.23
CA PRO A 124 11.27 12.74 -3.67
C PRO A 124 11.66 13.69 -2.53
N ARG A 125 12.96 13.88 -2.35
CA ARG A 125 13.47 14.95 -1.51
C ARG A 125 14.09 15.96 -2.44
N GLY A 126 13.64 17.20 -2.36
CA GLY A 126 14.09 18.26 -3.27
C GLY A 126 15.60 18.32 -3.49
N ILE A 127 16.40 18.00 -2.46
CA ILE A 127 17.84 17.76 -2.59
C ILE A 127 18.20 16.38 -2.04
N GLY A 128 18.68 15.50 -2.91
CA GLY A 128 19.24 14.19 -2.57
C GLY A 128 18.40 13.00 -3.02
N PRO A 129 18.77 11.77 -2.61
CA PRO A 129 18.06 10.56 -3.02
C PRO A 129 16.64 10.53 -2.45
N ARG A 130 15.76 9.82 -3.15
CA ARG A 130 14.39 9.56 -2.73
C ARG A 130 14.39 8.88 -1.35
N GLN A 131 13.48 9.30 -0.48
CA GLN A 131 13.30 8.74 0.85
C GLN A 131 12.29 7.60 0.79
N LEU A 132 12.67 6.43 1.30
CA LEU A 132 11.70 5.37 1.52
C LEU A 132 10.93 5.63 2.82
N VAL A 133 9.62 5.66 2.73
CA VAL A 133 8.70 5.84 3.85
C VAL A 133 7.75 4.65 3.90
N THR A 134 7.65 4.01 5.06
CA THR A 134 6.64 2.97 5.33
C THR A 134 5.60 3.56 6.26
N LEU A 135 4.36 3.63 5.79
CA LEU A 135 3.21 4.06 6.58
C LEU A 135 2.41 2.85 7.04
N GLU A 136 2.01 2.85 8.31
CA GLU A 136 1.02 1.91 8.84
C GLU A 136 -0.31 2.64 8.96
N LEU A 137 -1.35 2.07 8.36
CA LEU A 137 -2.70 2.61 8.36
C LEU A 137 -3.63 1.64 9.09
N GLN A 138 -4.64 2.21 9.74
CA GLN A 138 -5.70 1.46 10.39
C GLN A 138 -7.04 2.13 10.10
N SER A 139 -8.06 1.30 9.91
CA SER A 139 -9.46 1.72 9.88
C SER A 139 -10.21 1.03 11.04
N TYR A 140 -11.35 1.62 11.41
CA TYR A 140 -12.33 1.03 12.30
C TYR A 140 -13.68 0.99 11.57
N PRO A 141 -14.63 0.13 11.99
CA PRO A 141 -15.96 0.12 11.39
C PRO A 141 -16.56 1.53 11.32
N PHE A 142 -16.98 1.94 10.12
CA PHE A 142 -17.54 3.27 9.82
C PHE A 142 -16.57 4.45 10.00
N GLN A 143 -15.27 4.20 10.00
CA GLN A 143 -14.25 5.23 10.04
C GLN A 143 -13.33 5.11 8.83
N ASN A 144 -12.93 6.27 8.31
CA ASN A 144 -11.94 6.36 7.24
C ASN A 144 -10.59 5.82 7.73
N TRP A 145 -9.74 5.43 6.78
CA TRP A 145 -8.36 5.05 7.08
C TRP A 145 -7.57 6.21 7.69
N GLN A 146 -6.69 5.88 8.63
CA GLN A 146 -5.80 6.84 9.27
C GLN A 146 -4.41 6.26 9.39
N VAL A 147 -3.39 7.08 9.15
CA VAL A 147 -1.99 6.73 9.41
C VAL A 147 -1.75 6.74 10.93
N ILE A 148 -1.38 5.59 11.47
CA ILE A 148 -1.11 5.38 12.90
C ILE A 148 0.39 5.35 13.22
N ALA A 149 1.22 5.00 12.24
CA ALA A 149 2.67 5.03 12.37
C ALA A 149 3.33 5.36 11.02
N ALA A 150 4.52 5.95 11.10
CA ALA A 150 5.33 6.28 9.94
C ALA A 150 6.79 5.99 10.25
N ASN A 151 7.43 5.17 9.41
CA ASN A 151 8.85 4.88 9.49
C ASN A 151 9.57 5.46 8.27
N ARG A 152 10.60 6.28 8.52
CA ARG A 152 11.42 6.92 7.49
C ARG A 152 12.76 6.20 7.43
N TRP A 153 12.97 5.44 6.36
CA TRP A 153 14.20 4.68 6.20
C TRP A 153 15.31 5.62 5.73
N ARG A 154 16.42 5.60 6.47
CA ARG A 154 17.66 6.27 6.11
C ARG A 154 18.65 5.22 5.69
N PHE A 155 18.95 5.16 4.41
CA PHE A 155 20.03 4.33 3.91
C PHE A 155 21.34 5.10 4.00
N ASN A 156 22.41 4.42 4.39
CA ASN A 156 23.75 4.94 4.21
C ASN A 156 24.15 4.69 2.74
N GLU A 157 24.29 5.77 1.98
CA GLU A 157 24.59 5.72 0.54
C GLU A 157 25.87 4.94 0.24
N GLU A 158 26.90 5.07 1.08
CA GLU A 158 28.15 4.33 0.91
C GLU A 158 27.97 2.82 1.10
N GLN A 159 27.04 2.41 1.98
CA GLN A 159 26.71 0.99 2.18
C GLN A 159 25.92 0.44 0.99
N LEU A 160 24.97 1.22 0.45
CA LEU A 160 24.20 0.83 -0.73
C LEU A 160 25.09 0.63 -1.95
N GLN A 161 26.03 1.55 -2.21
CA GLN A 161 26.94 1.43 -3.35
C GLN A 161 27.85 0.21 -3.23
N ARG A 162 28.41 -0.06 -2.04
CA ARG A 162 29.22 -1.26 -1.81
C ARG A 162 28.42 -2.54 -2.10
N ASN A 163 27.22 -2.64 -1.54
CA ASN A 163 26.36 -3.80 -1.76
C ASN A 163 26.00 -3.97 -3.23
N HIS A 164 25.76 -2.88 -3.97
CA HIS A 164 25.43 -2.97 -5.39
C HIS A 164 26.59 -3.49 -6.24
N VAL A 165 27.82 -3.06 -5.97
CA VAL A 165 29.02 -3.55 -6.65
C VAL A 165 29.25 -5.03 -6.35
N GLU A 166 29.13 -5.42 -5.06
CA GLU A 166 29.30 -6.81 -4.64
C GLU A 166 28.27 -7.75 -5.29
N LEU A 167 27.00 -7.35 -5.34
CA LEU A 167 25.94 -8.14 -5.97
C LEU A 167 26.13 -8.29 -7.48
N ARG A 168 26.57 -7.24 -8.17
CA ARG A 168 26.89 -7.31 -9.61
C ARG A 168 28.07 -8.24 -9.87
N GLN A 169 29.10 -8.17 -9.04
CA GLN A 169 30.24 -9.05 -9.18
C GLN A 169 29.83 -10.50 -8.94
N ALA A 170 29.04 -10.76 -7.90
CA ALA A 170 28.52 -12.09 -7.59
C ALA A 170 27.66 -12.67 -8.73
N SER A 171 26.84 -11.85 -9.42
CA SER A 171 26.07 -12.34 -10.57
C SER A 171 26.96 -12.71 -11.77
N VAL A 172 28.01 -11.94 -12.03
CA VAL A 172 28.97 -12.23 -13.12
C VAL A 172 29.78 -13.49 -12.82
N ASP A 173 30.18 -13.67 -11.56
CA ASP A 173 30.93 -14.85 -11.12
C ASP A 173 30.05 -16.11 -11.16
N ALA A 174 28.75 -15.99 -10.90
CA ALA A 174 27.80 -17.10 -11.02
C ALA A 174 27.57 -17.55 -12.48
N ASP A 175 27.47 -16.60 -13.42
CA ASP A 175 27.25 -16.90 -14.85
C ASP A 175 28.51 -17.43 -15.55
N SER A 176 29.71 -17.15 -15.02
CA SER A 176 30.98 -17.65 -15.56
C SER A 176 31.39 -19.03 -15.02
N GLY A 177 30.62 -19.57 -14.06
CA GLY A 177 30.84 -20.89 -13.46
C GLY A 177 29.98 -22.03 -14.03
N SER A 178 29.09 -21.74 -15.00
CA SER A 178 28.25 -22.72 -15.73
C SER A 178 28.79 -23.04 -17.11
#